data_AF-A0ABD5TLU8-F1
#
_entry.id   AF-A0ABD5TLU8-F1
#
_cell.length_a   1.000
_cell.length_b   1.000
_cell.length_c   1.000
_cell.angle_alpha   90.00
_cell.angle_beta   90.00
_cell.angle_gamma   90.00
#
_symmetry.space_group_name_H-M   'P 1'
#
loop_
_entity.id
_entity.type
_entity.pdbx_description
1 polymer ?
#
loop_
_entity_poly.entity_id
_entity_poly.type
_entity_poly.pdbx_seq_one_letter_code
_entity_poly.pdbx_strand_id
1 'polypeptide(L)'
;MTHQFRAHCLAPFTLQALVPVGHRLDLLPLRALQLEWSPHLAALLGILALGVLGGLLTIRNRLERENPGADERTVPHEEFMTDRERVCRLVEENGGRMKQSEIVDSVDWSKAKVSRLLADLEEDGDVTKLRLGRENLVCLSGHEPRASRSPEGPNRE
;
A
#
# COMPACT_ATOMS: atom_id res chain seq x y z
N MET A 1 -19.05 47.95 54.47
CA MET A 1 -18.83 48.85 55.62
C MET A 1 -18.18 48.04 56.72
N THR A 2 -16.86 47.82 56.62
CA THR A 2 -15.82 48.49 57.45
C THR A 2 -15.93 48.13 58.93
N HIS A 3 -15.21 47.08 59.32
CA HIS A 3 -14.67 46.97 60.67
C HIS A 3 -13.15 46.88 60.60
N GLN A 4 -12.55 47.96 61.07
CA GLN A 4 -11.15 48.22 61.26
C GLN A 4 -10.75 47.68 62.63
N PHE A 5 -9.82 46.74 62.72
CA PHE A 5 -9.10 46.46 63.96
C PHE A 5 -7.59 46.31 63.72
N ARG A 6 -6.96 47.42 64.09
CA ARG A 6 -5.58 47.74 64.47
C ARG A 6 -4.69 46.57 64.92
N ALA A 7 -3.44 46.63 64.44
CA ALA A 7 -2.30 45.80 64.82
C ALA A 7 -1.85 45.99 66.28
N HIS A 8 -1.38 44.92 66.92
CA HIS A 8 -0.37 45.02 67.97
C HIS A 8 0.64 43.87 67.93
N CYS A 9 1.91 44.28 67.86
CA CYS A 9 3.12 43.49 67.86
C CYS A 9 3.29 42.70 69.15
N LEU A 10 3.75 41.45 69.05
CA LEU A 10 4.57 40.77 70.07
C LEU A 10 5.41 39.68 69.36
N ALA A 11 6.66 40.00 69.08
CA ALA A 11 7.78 39.04 69.13
C ALA A 11 8.55 39.40 70.43
N PRO A 12 9.39 38.53 71.04
CA PRO A 12 10.11 37.38 70.48
C PRO A 12 10.08 36.13 71.41
N PHE A 13 10.82 35.08 71.06
CA PHE A 13 11.52 34.11 71.93
C PHE A 13 11.45 32.66 71.41
N THR A 14 12.62 32.24 70.88
CA THR A 14 13.29 30.95 71.11
C THR A 14 12.55 29.65 70.80
N LEU A 15 12.96 28.97 69.73
CA LEU A 15 13.64 27.69 69.88
C LEU A 15 14.56 27.40 68.68
N GLN A 16 15.82 27.19 68.99
CA GLN A 16 16.89 26.85 68.07
C GLN A 16 16.78 25.36 67.72
N ALA A 17 16.28 25.05 66.53
CA ALA A 17 16.30 23.70 65.98
C ALA A 17 17.66 23.46 65.28
N LEU A 18 18.45 22.66 65.96
CA LEU A 18 19.72 22.05 65.57
C LEU A 18 19.63 21.42 64.15
N VAL A 19 20.29 22.02 63.15
CA VAL A 19 20.49 21.37 61.84
C VAL A 19 21.88 20.71 61.85
N PRO A 20 21.98 19.37 61.79
CA PRO A 20 23.28 18.71 61.70
C PRO A 20 23.84 18.83 60.28
N VAL A 21 25.10 19.27 60.23
CA VAL A 21 26.04 19.16 59.11
C VAL A 21 26.18 17.69 58.72
N GLY A 22 26.04 17.36 57.44
CA GLY A 22 26.25 16.01 56.95
C GLY A 22 26.28 15.87 55.42
N HIS A 23 27.50 15.72 54.89
CA HIS A 23 27.85 15.04 53.65
C HIS A 23 27.54 15.69 52.29
N ARG A 24 28.59 16.32 51.71
CA ARG A 24 28.81 16.32 50.27
C ARG A 24 28.95 14.86 49.80
N LEU A 25 27.97 14.37 49.07
CA LEU A 25 28.18 13.30 48.11
C LEU A 25 28.37 13.98 46.76
N ASP A 26 29.64 14.20 46.39
CA ASP A 26 30.03 14.53 45.01
C ASP A 26 29.77 13.30 44.15
N LEU A 27 28.51 13.12 43.76
CA LEU A 27 28.12 12.17 42.72
C LEU A 27 28.63 12.76 41.40
N LEU A 28 29.61 12.07 40.80
CA LEU A 28 30.08 12.29 39.43
C LEU A 28 28.90 12.71 38.54
N PRO A 29 28.95 13.87 37.85
CA PRO A 29 28.00 14.11 36.78
C PRO A 29 28.38 13.09 35.71
N LEU A 30 27.68 11.97 35.68
CA LEU A 30 27.51 11.22 34.45
C LEU A 30 27.03 12.28 33.46
N ARG A 31 27.95 12.75 32.60
CA ARG A 31 27.66 13.47 31.37
C ARG A 31 26.71 12.56 30.63
N ALA A 32 25.43 12.68 30.95
CA ALA A 32 24.34 12.15 30.16
C ALA A 32 24.70 12.57 28.75
N LEU A 33 24.83 11.60 27.85
CA LEU A 33 25.02 11.84 26.43
C LEU A 33 24.03 12.95 26.03
N GLN A 34 24.52 14.18 25.95
CA GLN A 34 23.85 15.26 25.24
C GLN A 34 24.02 14.88 23.79
N LEU A 35 23.22 13.90 23.34
CA LEU A 35 22.93 13.75 21.93
C LEU A 35 22.18 15.05 21.61
N GLU A 36 22.96 16.06 21.22
CA GLU A 36 22.43 17.32 20.73
C GLU A 36 21.59 16.92 19.53
N TRP A 37 20.27 16.76 19.74
CA TRP A 37 19.34 16.43 18.70
C TRP A 37 19.32 17.61 17.74
N SER A 38 20.28 17.58 16.82
CA SER A 38 20.50 18.57 15.80
C SER A 38 19.13 18.84 15.15
N PRO A 39 18.52 20.03 15.01
CA PRO A 39 17.28 20.13 14.22
C PRO A 39 17.46 19.54 12.81
N HIS A 40 18.69 19.55 12.28
CA HIS A 40 19.05 18.86 11.06
C HIS A 40 18.98 17.32 11.17
N LEU A 41 19.36 16.71 12.29
CA LEU A 41 19.24 15.25 12.50
C LEU A 41 17.77 14.83 12.54
N ALA A 42 16.91 15.61 13.20
CA ALA A 42 15.48 15.36 13.22
C ALA A 42 14.87 15.47 11.80
N ALA A 43 15.29 16.47 11.02
CA ALA A 43 14.86 16.62 9.64
C ALA A 43 15.32 15.46 8.74
N LEU A 44 16.58 15.03 8.86
CA LEU A 44 17.12 13.90 8.10
C LEU A 44 16.42 12.58 8.45
N LEU A 45 16.15 12.33 9.74
CA LEU A 45 15.38 11.17 10.17
C LEU A 45 13.95 11.21 9.64
N GLY A 46 13.31 12.38 9.61
CA GLY A 46 11.98 12.56 9.02
C GLY A 46 11.96 12.26 7.52
N ILE A 47 12.92 12.77 6.76
CA ILE A 47 13.04 12.50 5.31
C ILE A 47 13.32 11.01 5.05
N LEU A 48 14.22 10.40 5.82
CA LEU A 48 14.50 8.97 5.73
C LEU A 48 13.23 8.14 6.02
N ALA A 49 12.49 8.49 7.06
CA ALA A 49 11.23 7.83 7.42
C ALA A 49 10.18 7.98 6.31
N LEU A 50 10.04 9.17 5.71
CA LEU A 50 9.13 9.42 4.59
C LEU A 50 9.55 8.67 3.32
N GLY A 51 10.85 8.60 3.03
CA GLY A 51 11.38 7.86 1.90
C GLY A 51 11.17 6.36 2.04
N VAL A 52 11.41 5.80 3.24
CA VAL A 52 11.16 4.39 3.55
C VAL A 52 9.66 4.10 3.52
N LEU A 53 8.82 4.96 4.10
CA LEU A 53 7.37 4.79 4.08
C LEU A 53 6.80 4.88 2.65
N GLY A 54 7.24 5.86 1.87
CA GLY A 54 6.87 6.01 0.46
C GLY A 54 7.36 4.85 -0.41
N GLY A 55 8.59 4.37 -0.17
CA GLY A 55 9.15 3.19 -0.82
C GLY A 55 8.37 1.91 -0.47
N LEU A 56 8.08 1.69 0.81
CA LEU A 56 7.28 0.55 1.28
C LEU A 56 5.86 0.57 0.70
N LEU A 57 5.22 1.74 0.66
CA LEU A 57 3.90 1.91 0.03
C LEU A 57 3.96 1.65 -1.48
N THR A 58 5.02 2.05 -2.17
CA THR A 58 5.20 1.80 -3.61
C THR A 58 5.41 0.32 -3.90
N ILE A 59 6.22 -0.37 -3.08
CA ILE A 59 6.45 -1.81 -3.19
C ILE A 59 5.15 -2.57 -2.88
N ARG A 60 4.43 -2.20 -1.82
CA ARG A 60 3.11 -2.78 -1.53
C ARG A 60 2.13 -2.56 -2.66
N ASN A 61 2.03 -1.35 -3.21
CA ASN A 61 1.15 -1.05 -4.33
C ASN A 61 1.53 -1.81 -5.62
N ARG A 62 2.80 -2.17 -5.78
CA ARG A 62 3.27 -3.06 -6.85
C ARG A 62 2.82 -4.51 -6.63
N LEU A 63 2.90 -5.01 -5.39
CA LEU A 63 2.43 -6.34 -5.01
C LEU A 63 0.90 -6.47 -5.01
N GLU A 64 0.17 -5.41 -4.67
CA GLU A 64 -1.30 -5.38 -4.73
C GLU A 64 -1.81 -5.40 -6.18
N ARG A 65 -1.01 -4.88 -7.13
CA ARG A 65 -1.24 -5.10 -8.57
C ARG A 65 -0.93 -6.52 -9.01
N GLU A 66 0.03 -7.18 -8.36
CA GLU A 66 0.40 -8.58 -8.61
C GLU A 66 -0.53 -9.59 -7.93
N ASN A 67 -1.30 -9.21 -6.90
CA ASN A 67 -2.24 -10.10 -6.21
C ASN A 67 -3.62 -9.48 -5.91
N PRO A 68 -4.45 -9.17 -6.92
CA PRO A 68 -5.86 -8.87 -6.71
C PRO A 68 -6.68 -10.18 -6.71
N GLY A 69 -6.35 -11.13 -5.83
CA GLY A 69 -6.95 -12.47 -5.91
C GLY A 69 -6.89 -13.37 -4.69
N ALA A 70 -6.46 -12.91 -3.52
CA ALA A 70 -6.67 -13.66 -2.28
C ALA A 70 -8.11 -13.47 -1.78
N ASP A 71 -9.09 -14.01 -2.51
CA ASP A 71 -10.44 -14.22 -1.97
C ASP A 71 -10.44 -15.55 -1.19
N GLU A 72 -10.32 -15.41 0.12
CA GLU A 72 -10.47 -16.49 1.08
C GLU A 72 -11.96 -16.85 1.17
N ARG A 73 -12.48 -17.66 0.22
CA ARG A 73 -13.73 -18.42 0.34
C ARG A 73 -13.87 -19.50 -0.76
N THR A 74 -13.57 -20.74 -0.37
CA THR A 74 -14.17 -22.01 -0.84
C THR A 74 -14.20 -22.31 -2.35
N VAL A 75 -13.23 -23.09 -2.87
CA VAL A 75 -13.51 -24.31 -3.68
C VAL A 75 -12.30 -25.28 -3.62
N PRO A 76 -12.42 -26.48 -3.03
CA PRO A 76 -11.41 -27.55 -3.16
C PRO A 76 -11.49 -28.19 -4.56
N HIS A 77 -10.34 -28.45 -5.20
CA HIS A 77 -10.09 -29.07 -6.53
C HIS A 77 -9.78 -28.17 -7.76
N GLU A 78 -9.73 -26.85 -7.64
CA GLU A 78 -9.29 -25.96 -8.75
C GLU A 78 -7.83 -25.47 -8.63
N GLU A 79 -7.03 -26.10 -7.78
CA GLU A 79 -5.75 -25.59 -7.27
C GLU A 79 -4.59 -25.47 -8.29
N PHE A 80 -4.81 -25.73 -9.59
CA PHE A 80 -3.78 -25.53 -10.62
C PHE A 80 -4.23 -24.72 -11.84
N MET A 81 -5.39 -24.06 -11.80
CA MET A 81 -5.77 -23.14 -12.87
C MET A 81 -5.52 -21.70 -12.44
N THR A 82 -4.56 -21.07 -13.11
CA THR A 82 -4.30 -19.65 -12.96
C THR A 82 -5.47 -18.82 -13.50
N ASP A 83 -5.60 -17.59 -13.01
CA ASP A 83 -6.61 -16.64 -13.50
C ASP A 83 -6.53 -16.46 -15.03
N ARG A 84 -5.32 -16.51 -15.61
CA ARG A 84 -5.08 -16.48 -17.07
C ARG A 84 -5.72 -17.68 -17.75
N GLU A 85 -5.39 -18.88 -17.29
CA GLU A 85 -5.90 -20.13 -17.87
C GLU A 85 -7.42 -20.24 -17.76
N ARG A 86 -8.00 -19.74 -16.65
CA ARG A 86 -9.46 -19.67 -16.48
C ARG A 86 -10.11 -18.81 -17.55
N VAL A 87 -9.59 -17.62 -17.83
CA VAL A 87 -10.14 -16.73 -18.88
C VAL A 87 -9.89 -17.30 -20.28
N CYS A 88 -8.69 -17.82 -20.55
CA CYS A 88 -8.38 -18.40 -21.86
C CYS A 88 -9.31 -19.59 -22.15
N ARG A 89 -9.50 -20.51 -21.19
CA ARG A 89 -10.43 -21.63 -21.34
C ARG A 89 -11.87 -21.14 -21.56
N LEU A 90 -12.30 -20.15 -20.79
CA LEU A 90 -13.64 -19.58 -20.93
C LEU A 90 -13.88 -19.02 -22.36
N VAL A 91 -12.91 -18.27 -22.90
CA VAL A 91 -13.00 -17.74 -24.28
C VAL A 91 -12.94 -18.87 -25.32
N GLU A 92 -12.16 -19.92 -25.07
CA GLU A 92 -12.04 -21.10 -25.92
C GLU A 92 -13.37 -21.86 -26.02
N GLU A 93 -14.00 -22.13 -24.87
CA GLU A 93 -15.31 -22.78 -24.77
C GLU A 93 -16.42 -21.99 -25.49
N ASN A 94 -16.28 -20.66 -25.57
CA ASN A 94 -17.18 -19.77 -26.32
C ASN A 94 -16.84 -19.67 -27.82
N GLY A 95 -16.04 -20.59 -28.36
CA GLY A 95 -15.68 -20.65 -29.78
C GLY A 95 -14.47 -19.78 -30.15
N GLY A 96 -13.59 -19.53 -29.18
CA GLY A 96 -12.36 -18.75 -29.31
C GLY A 96 -12.55 -17.24 -29.38
N ARG A 97 -13.78 -16.76 -29.14
CA ARG A 97 -14.11 -15.33 -29.09
C ARG A 97 -15.27 -15.10 -28.12
N MET A 98 -15.17 -14.05 -27.31
CA MET A 98 -16.17 -13.74 -26.30
C MET A 98 -16.20 -12.25 -26.02
N LYS A 99 -17.36 -11.67 -25.69
CA LYS A 99 -17.40 -10.25 -25.31
C LYS A 99 -16.81 -10.06 -23.92
N GLN A 100 -16.15 -8.93 -23.70
CA GLN A 100 -15.59 -8.60 -22.39
C GLN A 100 -16.68 -8.50 -21.30
N SER A 101 -17.89 -8.03 -21.64
CA SER A 101 -19.05 -8.03 -20.73
C SER A 101 -19.43 -9.46 -20.34
N GLU A 102 -19.55 -10.36 -21.30
CA GLU A 102 -19.85 -11.78 -21.05
C GLU A 102 -18.76 -12.45 -20.19
N ILE A 103 -17.48 -12.11 -20.39
CA ILE A 103 -16.39 -12.58 -19.51
C ILE A 103 -16.61 -12.10 -18.09
N VAL A 104 -16.90 -10.80 -17.89
CA VAL A 104 -17.19 -10.21 -16.57
C VAL A 104 -18.42 -10.85 -15.91
N ASP A 105 -19.42 -11.23 -16.69
CA ASP A 105 -20.64 -11.87 -16.18
C ASP A 105 -20.42 -13.35 -15.85
N SER A 106 -19.43 -14.00 -16.47
CA SER A 106 -19.12 -15.41 -16.28
C SER A 106 -18.11 -15.67 -15.16
N VAL A 107 -17.36 -14.64 -14.76
CA VAL A 107 -16.39 -14.71 -13.66
C VAL A 107 -16.84 -13.81 -12.52
N ASP A 108 -16.79 -14.30 -11.28
CA ASP A 108 -17.11 -13.50 -10.08
C ASP A 108 -16.00 -12.50 -9.71
N TRP A 109 -15.46 -11.79 -10.69
CA TRP A 109 -14.38 -10.83 -10.53
C TRP A 109 -14.82 -9.41 -10.83
N SER A 110 -14.17 -8.43 -10.18
CA SER A 110 -14.42 -7.03 -10.52
C SER A 110 -14.05 -6.74 -11.99
N LYS A 111 -14.84 -5.87 -12.65
CA LYS A 111 -14.53 -5.37 -14.00
C LYS A 111 -13.09 -4.85 -14.13
N ALA A 112 -12.56 -4.22 -13.08
CA ALA A 112 -11.19 -3.74 -13.04
C ALA A 112 -10.16 -4.87 -13.08
N LYS A 113 -10.39 -5.98 -12.36
CA LYS A 113 -9.54 -7.18 -12.41
C LYS A 113 -9.53 -7.80 -13.80
N VAL A 114 -10.71 -8.03 -14.37
CA VAL A 114 -10.85 -8.58 -15.73
C VAL A 114 -10.16 -7.69 -16.76
N SER A 115 -10.35 -6.37 -16.67
CA SER A 115 -9.71 -5.43 -17.61
C SER A 115 -8.19 -5.42 -17.53
N ARG A 116 -7.61 -5.61 -16.32
CA ARG A 116 -6.15 -5.70 -16.13
C ARG A 116 -5.62 -7.01 -16.69
N LEU A 117 -6.23 -8.13 -16.29
CA LEU A 117 -5.84 -9.45 -16.77
C LEU A 117 -5.88 -9.55 -18.31
N LEU A 118 -6.94 -9.03 -18.93
CA LEU A 118 -7.04 -9.00 -20.39
C LEU A 118 -6.02 -8.05 -21.04
N ALA A 119 -5.52 -7.03 -20.33
CA ALA A 119 -4.43 -6.19 -20.82
C ALA A 119 -3.11 -6.97 -20.79
N ASP A 120 -2.84 -7.68 -19.71
CA ASP A 120 -1.64 -8.51 -19.58
C ASP A 120 -1.63 -9.63 -20.65
N LEU A 121 -2.75 -10.33 -20.85
CA LEU A 121 -2.88 -11.36 -21.89
C LEU A 121 -2.73 -10.81 -23.32
N GLU A 122 -3.09 -9.54 -23.54
CA GLU A 122 -2.92 -8.88 -24.84
C GLU A 122 -1.46 -8.47 -25.08
N GLU A 123 -0.76 -8.05 -24.03
CA GLU A 123 0.69 -7.78 -24.07
C GLU A 123 1.50 -9.06 -24.33
N ASP A 124 1.10 -10.17 -23.70
CA ASP A 124 1.71 -11.50 -23.89
C ASP A 124 1.38 -12.10 -25.28
N GLY A 125 0.38 -11.54 -25.98
CA GLY A 125 -0.05 -12.02 -27.29
C GLY A 125 -0.89 -13.30 -27.24
N ASP A 126 -1.53 -13.60 -26.11
CA ASP A 126 -2.46 -14.73 -25.95
C ASP A 126 -3.88 -14.39 -26.40
N VAL A 127 -4.25 -13.11 -26.32
CA VAL A 127 -5.55 -12.59 -26.75
C VAL A 127 -5.43 -11.30 -27.56
N THR A 128 -6.43 -10.99 -28.37
CA THR A 128 -6.55 -9.72 -29.09
C THR A 128 -7.90 -9.08 -28.81
N LYS A 129 -7.91 -7.77 -28.56
CA LYS A 129 -9.15 -7.01 -28.36
C LYS A 129 -9.57 -6.30 -29.65
N LEU A 130 -10.79 -6.58 -30.09
CA LEU A 130 -11.43 -5.92 -31.22
C LEU A 130 -12.62 -5.11 -30.72
N ARG A 131 -12.74 -3.85 -31.14
CA ARG A 131 -13.89 -3.03 -30.76
C ARG A 131 -15.11 -3.41 -31.62
N LEU A 132 -16.17 -3.89 -30.98
CA LEU A 132 -17.43 -4.26 -31.62
C LEU A 132 -18.56 -3.36 -31.08
N GLY A 133 -18.86 -2.29 -31.84
CA GLY A 133 -19.85 -1.29 -31.43
C GLY A 133 -19.43 -0.53 -30.16
N ARG A 134 -20.12 -0.78 -29.04
CA ARG A 134 -19.83 -0.15 -27.73
C ARG A 134 -19.07 -1.06 -26.76
N GLU A 135 -18.84 -2.31 -27.14
CA GLU A 135 -18.20 -3.32 -26.33
C GLU A 135 -16.89 -3.79 -26.99
N ASN A 136 -16.06 -4.50 -26.23
CA ASN A 136 -14.85 -5.12 -26.76
C ASN A 136 -15.09 -6.63 -26.90
N LEU A 137 -14.75 -7.16 -28.06
CA LEU A 137 -14.66 -8.59 -28.34
C LEU A 137 -13.22 -9.02 -28.05
N VAL A 138 -13.07 -10.07 -27.25
CA VAL A 138 -11.79 -10.72 -26.94
C VAL A 138 -11.69 -11.96 -27.81
N CYS A 139 -10.58 -12.13 -28.53
CA CYS A 139 -10.29 -13.29 -29.36
C CYS A 139 -9.03 -13.97 -28.86
N LEU A 140 -8.99 -15.31 -28.82
CA LEU A 140 -7.76 -16.06 -28.57
C LEU A 140 -6.82 -16.03 -29.77
N SER A 141 -5.52 -16.07 -29.50
CA SER A 141 -4.49 -16.19 -30.51
C SER A 141 -4.63 -17.49 -31.29
N GLY A 142 -4.67 -17.37 -32.63
CA GLY A 142 -4.97 -18.49 -33.54
C GLY A 142 -6.46 -18.66 -33.88
N HIS A 143 -7.38 -18.08 -33.11
CA HIS A 143 -8.82 -18.01 -33.40
C HIS A 143 -9.28 -16.65 -33.97
N GLU A 144 -8.31 -15.80 -34.30
CA GLU A 144 -8.55 -14.54 -34.99
C GLU A 144 -9.32 -14.76 -36.32
N PRO A 145 -10.34 -13.94 -36.63
CA PRO A 145 -10.94 -13.93 -37.95
C PRO A 145 -9.83 -13.67 -38.98
N ARG A 146 -9.78 -14.44 -40.08
CA ARG A 146 -8.82 -14.23 -41.19
C ARG A 146 -8.79 -12.79 -41.76
N ALA A 147 -9.74 -11.94 -41.36
CA ALA A 147 -9.81 -10.52 -41.71
C ALA A 147 -8.89 -9.59 -40.86
N SER A 148 -8.28 -10.05 -39.76
CA SER A 148 -7.42 -9.21 -38.91
C SER A 148 -5.91 -9.46 -39.05
N ARG A 149 -5.47 -10.52 -39.76
CA ARG A 149 -4.06 -10.65 -40.14
C ARG A 149 -3.73 -9.70 -41.27
N SER A 150 -3.39 -8.46 -40.92
CA SER A 150 -2.58 -7.63 -41.82
C SER A 150 -1.17 -8.20 -41.84
N PRO A 151 -0.59 -8.57 -43.01
CA PRO A 151 0.76 -9.11 -43.08
C PRO A 151 1.76 -7.95 -43.03
N GLU A 152 1.95 -7.34 -41.87
CA GLU A 152 3.08 -6.42 -41.64
C GLU A 152 4.10 -7.10 -40.73
N GLY A 153 4.85 -8.03 -41.34
CA GLY A 153 6.16 -8.39 -40.81
C GLY A 153 7.11 -7.21 -41.02
N PRO A 154 7.91 -6.80 -40.00
CA PRO A 154 8.82 -5.67 -40.14
C PRO A 154 9.89 -5.98 -41.20
N ASN A 155 9.95 -5.16 -42.24
CA ASN A 155 11.06 -5.14 -43.18
C ASN A 155 12.33 -4.81 -42.40
N ARG A 156 13.18 -5.82 -42.15
CA ARG A 156 14.56 -5.61 -41.69
C ARG A 156 15.45 -5.73 -42.92
N GLU A 157 15.79 -4.58 -43.45
CA GLU A 157 16.88 -4.37 -44.42
C GLU A 157 18.17 -4.01 -43.66
#